data_AF-A0A946TSP6-F1
#
_entry.id   AF-A0A946TSP6-F1
#
_cell.length_a   1.000
_cell.length_b   1.000
_cell.length_c   1.000
_cell.angle_alpha   90.00
_cell.angle_beta   90.00
_cell.angle_gamma   90.00
#
_symmetry.space_group_name_H-M   'P 1'
#
loop_
_entity.id
_entity.type
_entity.pdbx_description
1 polymer ?
#
loop_
_entity_poly.entity_id
_entity_poly.type
_entity_poly.pdbx_seq_one_letter_code
_entity_poly.pdbx_strand_id
1 'polypeptide(L)' 'MSAPECIKTSARQCEFLMRLVEEAEHCDNPDRMALLYGMAKDETDNLSKSLRQYLSRKLPSEKIGQKDAA' A
#
# COMPACT_ATOMS: atom_id res chain seq x y z
N MET A 1 8.21 21.79 -5.48
CA MET A 1 8.85 20.57 -4.95
C MET A 1 8.13 19.37 -5.54
N SER A 2 8.85 18.42 -6.14
CA SER A 2 8.26 17.17 -6.66
C SER A 2 7.86 16.25 -5.50
N ALA A 3 6.73 15.55 -5.63
CA ALA A 3 6.36 14.53 -4.66
C ALA A 3 7.46 13.44 -4.60
N PRO A 4 7.81 12.93 -3.41
CA PRO A 4 8.72 11.80 -3.24
C PRO A 4 8.31 10.63 -4.16
N GLU A 5 9.28 9.96 -4.79
CA GLU A 5 9.02 8.87 -5.73
C GLU A 5 8.13 7.77 -5.14
N CYS A 6 8.27 7.47 -3.84
CA CYS A 6 7.40 6.52 -3.14
C CYS A 6 5.92 6.93 -3.16
N ILE A 7 5.60 8.23 -3.09
CA ILE A 7 4.23 8.75 -3.16
C ILE A 7 3.69 8.62 -4.58
N LYS A 8 4.52 8.89 -5.60
CA LYS A 8 4.13 8.69 -7.01
C LYS A 8 3.88 7.22 -7.32
N THR A 9 4.73 6.33 -6.83
CA THR A 9 4.55 4.87 -6.97
C THR A 9 3.29 4.41 -6.25
N SER A 10 3.05 4.90 -5.02
CA SER A 10 1.84 4.58 -4.26
C SER A 10 0.57 5.04 -4.99
N ALA A 11 0.56 6.24 -5.58
CA ALA A 11 -0.57 6.73 -6.35
C ALA A 11 -0.89 5.83 -7.56
N ARG A 12 0.14 5.40 -8.31
CA ARG A 12 -0.03 4.45 -9.42
C ARG A 12 -0.54 3.08 -8.95
N GLN A 13 -0.08 2.61 -7.79
CA GLN A 13 -0.59 1.37 -7.19
C GLN A 13 -2.06 1.49 -6.78
N CYS A 14 -2.48 2.63 -6.23
CA CYS A 14 -3.89 2.89 -5.94
C CYS A 14 -4.76 2.89 -7.21
N GLU A 15 -4.29 3.52 -8.30
CA GLU A 15 -4.99 3.49 -9.60
C GLU A 15 -5.11 2.05 -10.14
N PHE A 16 -4.06 1.25 -10.02
CA PHE A 16 -4.09 -0.15 -10.44
C PHE A 16 -5.07 -0.99 -9.60
N LEU A 17 -5.05 -0.82 -8.28
CA LEU A 17 -5.98 -1.46 -7.35
C LEU A 17 -7.44 -1.13 -7.68
N MET A 18 -7.72 0.15 -7.97
CA MET A 18 -9.07 0.59 -8.34
C MET A 18 -9.56 -0.13 -9.60
N ARG A 19 -8.71 -0.24 -10.63
CA ARG A 19 -9.04 -0.98 -11.86
C ARG A 19 -9.29 -2.46 -11.63
N LEU A 20 -8.52 -3.11 -10.76
CA LEU A 20 -8.74 -4.53 -10.42
C LEU A 20 -10.10 -4.74 -9.74
N VAL A 21 -10.47 -3.84 -8.82
CA VAL A 21 -11.77 -3.89 -8.13
C VAL A 21 -12.91 -3.61 -9.10
N GLU A 22 -12.81 -2.55 -9.91
CA GLU A 22 -13.81 -2.25 -10.94
C GLU A 22 -13.99 -3.42 -11.92
N GLU A 23 -12.90 -4.03 -12.39
CA GLU A 23 -12.99 -5.20 -13.27
C GLU A 23 -13.64 -6.40 -12.57
N ALA A 24 -13.34 -6.62 -11.29
CA ALA A 24 -13.95 -7.69 -10.51
C ALA A 24 -15.46 -7.48 -10.33
N GLU A 25 -15.88 -6.26 -10.04
CA GLU A 25 -17.29 -5.89 -9.85
C GLU A 25 -18.14 -6.07 -11.12
N HIS A 26 -17.52 -5.93 -12.30
CA HIS A 26 -18.17 -6.14 -13.60
C HIS A 26 -17.94 -7.56 -14.15
N CYS A 27 -17.34 -8.47 -13.39
CA CYS A 27 -17.02 -9.81 -13.87
C CYS A 27 -18.14 -10.81 -13.55
N ASP A 28 -18.78 -11.36 -14.59
CA ASP A 28 -19.80 -12.40 -14.42
C ASP A 28 -19.23 -13.80 -14.12
N ASN A 29 -17.91 -13.98 -14.26
CA ASN A 29 -17.24 -15.25 -14.00
C ASN A 29 -16.70 -15.29 -12.56
N PRO A 30 -17.21 -16.19 -11.68
CA PRO A 30 -16.81 -16.23 -10.27
C PRO A 30 -15.32 -16.53 -10.05
N ASP A 31 -14.72 -17.40 -10.86
CA ASP A 31 -13.31 -17.76 -10.73
C ASP A 31 -12.40 -16.58 -11.11
N ARG A 32 -12.78 -15.85 -12.17
CA ARG A 32 -12.06 -14.65 -12.60
C ARG A 32 -12.24 -13.51 -11.60
N MET A 33 -13.43 -13.32 -11.05
CA MET A 33 -13.70 -12.36 -9.99
C MET A 33 -12.85 -12.66 -8.74
N ALA A 34 -12.79 -13.92 -8.31
CA ALA A 34 -11.97 -14.35 -7.17
C ALA A 34 -10.48 -14.09 -7.42
N LEU A 35 -9.99 -14.35 -8.64
CA LEU A 35 -8.62 -14.04 -9.03
C LEU A 35 -8.32 -12.53 -8.95
N LEU A 36 -9.19 -11.69 -9.49
CA LEU A 36 -9.03 -10.23 -9.49
C LEU A 36 -9.02 -9.66 -8.07
N TYR A 37 -9.93 -10.12 -7.20
CA TYR A 37 -9.90 -9.73 -5.79
C TYR A 37 -8.67 -10.27 -5.04
N GLY A 38 -8.20 -11.47 -5.39
CA GLY A 38 -6.94 -12.01 -4.87
C GLY A 38 -5.75 -11.12 -5.21
N MET A 39 -5.63 -10.72 -6.48
CA MET A 39 -4.60 -9.78 -6.92
C MET A 39 -4.71 -8.42 -6.24
N ALA A 40 -5.94 -7.88 -6.09
CA ALA A 40 -6.17 -6.61 -5.41
C ALA A 40 -5.77 -6.67 -3.93
N LYS A 41 -6.02 -7.80 -3.26
CA LYS A 41 -5.59 -8.03 -1.88
C LYS A 41 -4.06 -8.05 -1.78
N ASP A 42 -3.38 -8.82 -2.63
CA ASP A 42 -1.92 -8.95 -2.60
C ASP A 42 -1.23 -7.60 -2.84
N GLU A 43 -1.72 -6.83 -3.82
CA GLU A 43 -1.20 -5.49 -4.10
C GLU A 43 -1.49 -4.50 -2.96
N THR A 44 -2.64 -4.61 -2.30
CA THR A 44 -2.96 -3.78 -1.13
C THR A 44 -2.02 -4.09 0.05
N ASP A 45 -1.70 -5.37 0.28
CA ASP A 45 -0.74 -5.78 1.29
C ASP A 45 0.67 -5.27 0.97
N ASN A 46 1.09 -5.34 -0.30
CA ASN A 46 2.38 -4.84 -0.76
C ASN A 46 2.50 -3.31 -0.62
N LEU A 47 1.45 -2.58 -0.98
CA LEU A 47 1.36 -1.13 -0.81
C LEU A 47 1.43 -0.77 0.68
N SER A 48 0.68 -1.47 1.52
CA SER A 48 0.65 -1.26 2.97
C SER A 48 2.03 -1.48 3.61
N LYS A 49 2.74 -2.54 3.22
CA LYS A 49 4.12 -2.81 3.69
C LYS A 49 5.08 -1.71 3.25
N SER A 50 5.01 -1.29 1.99
CA SER A 50 5.88 -0.26 1.42
C SER A 50 5.67 1.10 2.10
N LEU A 51 4.41 1.47 2.36
CA LEU A 51 4.06 2.69 3.08
C LEU A 51 4.55 2.66 4.53
N ARG A 52 4.37 1.54 5.25
CA ARG A 52 4.89 1.38 6.62
C ARG A 52 6.41 1.54 6.66
N GLN A 53 7.14 0.92 5.74
CA GLN A 53 8.59 1.06 5.62
C GLN A 53 9.02 2.49 5.30
N TYR A 54 8.28 3.19 4.44
CA TYR A 54 8.58 4.58 4.14
C TYR A 54 8.36 5.49 5.36
N LEU A 55 7.24 5.32 6.06
CA LEU A 55 6.93 6.09 7.27
C LEU A 55 7.91 5.80 8.40
N SER A 56 8.35 4.55 8.59
CA SER A 56 9.33 4.20 9.62
C SER A 56 10.72 4.80 9.37
N ARG A 57 11.08 5.06 8.10
CA ARG A 57 12.32 5.75 7.73
C ARG A 57 12.24 7.28 7.87
N LYS A 58 11.03 7.84 7.80
CA LYS A 58 10.75 9.29 7.85
C LYS A 58 10.43 9.77 9.26
N LEU A 59 9.93 8.90 10.13
CA LEU A 59 9.78 9.16 11.55
C LEU A 59 11.14 8.91 12.21
N PRO A 60 11.74 9.89 12.90
CA PRO A 60 12.93 9.65 13.71
C PRO A 60 12.63 8.48 14.65
N SER A 61 13.45 7.43 14.60
CA SER A 61 13.33 6.28 15.51
C SER A 61 13.68 6.63 16.97
N GLU A 62 13.92 7.91 17.26
CA GLU A 62 14.37 8.41 18.57
C GLU A 62 13.45 9.53 19.07
N LYS A 63 12.32 9.15 19.67
CA LYS A 63 11.79 9.71 20.94
C LYS A 63 10.87 8.71 21.64
N ILE A 64 11.15 7.42 21.52
CA ILE A 64 10.51 6.40 22.35
C ILE A 64 11.65 5.71 23.10
N GLY A 65 12.10 6.32 24.21
CA GLY A 65 12.95 5.64 25.18
C GLY A 65 14.31 6.28 25.52
N GLN A 66 14.50 7.60 25.48
CA GLN A 66 15.45 8.22 26.41
C GLN A 66 14.75 8.33 27.77
N LYS A 67 14.75 7.22 28.53
CA LYS A 67 14.64 7.30 29.97
C LYS A 67 16.07 7.45 30.46
N ASP A 68 16.50 8.69 30.64
CA ASP A 68 17.56 8.99 31.59
C ASP A 68 17.08 8.44 32.93
N ALA A 69 17.69 7.35 33.39
CA ALA A 69 17.61 6.90 34.76
C ALA A 69 19.04 6.92 35.30
N ALA A 70 19.24 7.92 36.15
CA ALA A 70 20.42 8.15 36.98
C ALA A 70 20.73 7.00 37.94
#